data_AF-A0A1J5WEY4-F1
#
_entry.id   AF-A0A1J5WEY4-F1
#
_cell.length_a   1.000
_cell.length_b   1.000
_cell.length_c   1.000
_cell.angle_alpha   90.00
_cell.angle_beta   90.00
_cell.angle_gamma   90.00
#
_symmetry.space_group_name_H-M   'P 1'
#
loop_
_entity.id
_entity.type
_entity.pdbx_description
1 polymer ?
#
loop_
_entity_poly.entity_id
_entity_poly.type
_entity_poly.pdbx_seq_one_letter_code
_entity_poly.pdbx_strand_id
1 'polypeptide(L)'
;MHGEEENKRGLKLPYGVSLFVSEESSCCLDLFDLTETRIEKLTVSSFDITRMNLKNTHIEELVLLDEAALKFFYDSMERSEFYVEKVSFGSKLNPKSETFLKLIKRVHEVENVAPRKIKRITLIRNIFFWFLEEIRSIPKRKIHVEELAVTQNGRGTGPETSTRIVVSKRISIVGNPRVLLFIEFGPELSHFNIDEIQRQCLSPAINIPIISIRLTEKKIVVRGNLHVLQFLKKNITATKVSFFASRGKQALESTEITLFSGEMESIVFGEKGLSVLPSITNDKIDARHMTVMDIVGVSKEEAKKKEFVVRERLYMRNTGIFFMEFLENTVFIPVVEIEVDCCMEHLGGFEETVDIHVGTNTLVENIIDPKIKQKIGEMVIQKETVVKNNFGYQKVVFEEDSKHGEQNETRESEEHPITECHVFREFKEDPQHEEQSEKGESSEQPITEHQAICFKERSQRYPCCYDFSNYLYGNYED
;
A
#
# COMPACT_ATOMS: atom_id res chain seq x y z
N MET A 1 28.51 4.56 -55.81
CA MET A 1 29.10 4.66 -54.46
C MET A 1 28.05 5.36 -53.60
N HIS A 2 27.08 4.65 -53.01
CA HIS A 2 27.13 4.02 -51.68
C HIS A 2 27.69 4.94 -50.58
N GLY A 3 26.85 5.29 -49.60
CA GLY A 3 27.31 5.77 -48.30
C GLY A 3 26.44 6.78 -47.55
N GLU A 4 25.11 6.64 -47.51
CA GLU A 4 24.31 7.25 -46.44
C GLU A 4 23.78 6.14 -45.52
N GLU A 5 24.70 5.52 -44.76
CA GLU A 5 24.30 4.85 -43.52
C GLU A 5 23.98 5.95 -42.51
N GLU A 6 22.71 6.36 -42.45
CA GLU A 6 22.17 7.06 -41.29
C GLU A 6 22.48 6.22 -40.04
N ASN A 7 23.47 6.65 -39.26
CA ASN A 7 23.71 6.15 -37.91
C ASN A 7 22.51 6.54 -37.04
N LYS A 8 21.37 5.86 -37.17
CA LYS A 8 20.28 5.84 -36.19
C LYS A 8 20.74 5.02 -35.00
N ARG A 9 21.74 5.53 -34.28
CA ARG A 9 22.12 5.01 -32.97
C ARG A 9 21.11 5.53 -31.95
N GLY A 10 19.87 5.06 -32.04
CA GLY A 10 18.90 5.24 -30.98
C GLY A 10 19.50 4.72 -29.68
N LEU A 11 19.27 5.44 -28.58
CA LEU A 11 19.79 5.02 -27.28
C LEU A 11 19.09 3.72 -26.88
N LYS A 12 19.84 2.61 -26.80
CA LYS A 12 19.32 1.35 -26.27
C LYS A 12 19.16 1.46 -24.76
N LEU A 13 18.00 1.06 -24.27
CA LEU A 13 17.74 1.03 -22.84
C LEU A 13 18.37 -0.21 -22.19
N PRO A 14 18.96 -0.08 -20.99
CA PRO A 14 19.33 -1.24 -20.19
C PRO A 14 18.07 -2.01 -19.77
N TYR A 15 18.25 -3.30 -19.47
CA TYR A 15 17.18 -4.10 -18.88
C TYR A 15 16.82 -3.57 -17.48
N GLY A 16 15.54 -3.69 -17.10
CA GLY A 16 15.03 -3.21 -15.80
C GLY A 16 14.55 -1.77 -15.82
N VAL A 17 14.43 -1.14 -16.99
CA VAL A 17 13.96 0.25 -17.06
C VAL A 17 12.44 0.30 -16.91
N SER A 18 11.99 1.28 -16.14
CA SER A 18 10.61 1.73 -16.09
C SER A 18 10.43 2.98 -16.94
N LEU A 19 9.47 2.98 -17.85
CA LEU A 19 9.13 4.09 -18.73
C LEU A 19 7.74 4.64 -18.40
N PHE A 20 7.60 5.96 -18.51
CA PHE A 20 6.32 6.65 -18.48
C PHE A 20 6.13 7.43 -19.78
N VAL A 21 5.07 7.09 -20.52
CA VAL A 21 4.76 7.67 -21.81
C VAL A 21 3.37 8.29 -21.76
N SER A 22 3.31 9.57 -22.09
CA SER A 22 2.08 10.31 -22.32
C SER A 22 2.11 10.96 -23.69
N GLU A 23 0.98 11.54 -24.10
CA GLU A 23 0.94 12.41 -25.29
C GLU A 23 2.02 13.49 -25.23
N GLU A 24 2.19 14.14 -24.07
CA GLU A 24 3.17 15.21 -23.86
C GLU A 24 4.63 14.73 -23.95
N SER A 25 4.93 13.55 -23.40
CA SER A 25 6.30 13.01 -23.41
C SER A 25 6.64 12.23 -24.68
N SER A 26 5.68 12.07 -25.59
CA SER A 26 5.84 11.25 -26.79
C SER A 26 6.91 11.76 -27.76
N CYS A 27 7.19 13.07 -27.78
CA CYS A 27 8.22 13.65 -28.63
C CYS A 27 9.64 13.16 -28.29
N CYS A 28 9.86 12.66 -27.07
CA CYS A 28 11.13 12.11 -26.65
C CYS A 28 11.33 10.65 -27.12
N LEU A 29 10.28 9.98 -27.61
CA LEU A 29 10.35 8.57 -28.00
C LEU A 29 11.24 8.34 -29.21
N ASP A 30 11.31 9.31 -30.13
CA ASP A 30 12.12 9.21 -31.35
C ASP A 30 13.63 9.08 -31.07
N LEU A 31 14.05 9.40 -29.83
CA LEU A 31 15.44 9.31 -29.39
C LEU A 31 15.86 7.90 -28.95
N PHE A 32 14.89 7.01 -28.67
CA PHE A 32 15.14 5.69 -28.11
C PHE A 32 14.83 4.59 -29.12
N ASP A 33 15.76 3.65 -29.27
CA ASP A 33 15.49 2.40 -29.96
C ASP A 33 14.99 1.39 -28.93
N LEU A 34 13.69 1.11 -28.97
CA LEU A 34 13.04 0.17 -28.07
C LEU A 34 12.97 -1.24 -28.66
N THR A 35 13.42 -1.47 -29.89
CA THR A 35 13.34 -2.78 -30.52
C THR A 35 14.21 -3.82 -29.84
N GLU A 36 13.72 -5.06 -29.75
CA GLU A 36 14.43 -6.19 -29.12
C GLU A 36 14.88 -5.89 -27.68
N THR A 37 14.16 -5.02 -26.98
CA THR A 37 14.45 -4.67 -25.58
C THR A 37 13.54 -5.42 -24.61
N ARG A 38 13.88 -5.31 -23.33
CA ARG A 38 13.04 -5.79 -22.24
C ARG A 38 12.79 -4.65 -21.26
N ILE A 39 11.52 -4.30 -21.09
CA ILE A 39 11.04 -3.21 -20.24
C ILE A 39 10.39 -3.83 -19.00
N GLU A 40 10.85 -3.46 -17.81
CA GLU A 40 10.25 -3.94 -16.57
C GLU A 40 8.84 -3.38 -16.40
N LYS A 41 8.67 -2.08 -16.68
CA LYS A 41 7.38 -1.43 -16.53
C LYS A 41 7.18 -0.32 -17.56
N LEU A 42 6.14 -0.44 -18.37
CA LEU A 42 5.71 0.62 -19.27
C LEU A 42 4.39 1.20 -18.76
N THR A 43 4.38 2.48 -18.41
CA THR A 43 3.16 3.18 -17.99
C THR A 43 2.72 4.12 -19.10
N VAL A 44 1.47 3.99 -19.54
CA VAL A 44 0.92 4.72 -20.69
C VAL A 44 -0.31 5.53 -20.27
N SER A 45 -0.39 6.78 -20.73
CA SER A 45 -1.49 7.70 -20.45
C SER A 45 -1.84 8.50 -21.70
N SER A 46 -3.10 8.50 -22.14
CA SER A 46 -3.57 9.23 -23.33
C SER A 46 -2.72 9.03 -24.58
N PHE A 47 -2.09 7.87 -24.74
CA PHE A 47 -1.11 7.65 -25.78
C PHE A 47 -1.31 6.29 -26.47
N ASP A 48 -1.18 6.30 -27.79
CA ASP A 48 -1.25 5.11 -28.62
C ASP A 48 0.10 4.40 -28.66
N ILE A 49 0.18 3.28 -27.94
CA ILE A 49 1.38 2.46 -27.82
C ILE A 49 1.92 1.96 -29.17
N THR A 50 1.09 1.86 -30.22
CA THR A 50 1.54 1.43 -31.56
C THR A 50 2.44 2.44 -32.24
N ARG A 51 2.42 3.69 -31.79
CA ARG A 51 3.33 4.73 -32.27
C ARG A 51 4.77 4.51 -31.81
N MET A 52 4.98 3.64 -30.82
CA MET A 52 6.31 3.24 -30.39
C MET A 52 6.81 2.07 -31.23
N ASN A 53 8.09 2.11 -31.61
CA ASN A 53 8.74 0.97 -32.26
C ASN A 53 9.11 -0.10 -31.22
N LEU A 54 8.12 -0.91 -30.85
CA LEU A 54 8.25 -1.98 -29.84
C LEU A 54 8.48 -3.36 -30.46
N LYS A 55 8.98 -3.44 -31.70
CA LYS A 55 9.21 -4.73 -32.36
C LYS A 55 10.07 -5.66 -31.51
N ASN A 56 9.60 -6.90 -31.31
CA ASN A 56 10.25 -7.93 -30.49
C ASN A 56 10.53 -7.47 -29.03
N THR A 57 9.78 -6.49 -28.52
CA THR A 57 9.97 -5.98 -27.16
C THR A 57 9.20 -6.81 -26.15
N HIS A 58 9.82 -7.12 -25.02
CA HIS A 58 9.17 -7.79 -23.89
C HIS A 58 8.86 -6.78 -22.78
N ILE A 59 7.58 -6.58 -22.48
CA ILE A 59 7.11 -5.72 -21.39
C ILE A 59 6.62 -6.61 -20.24
N GLU A 60 7.24 -6.53 -19.07
CA GLU A 60 6.80 -7.34 -17.91
C GLU A 60 5.50 -6.80 -17.31
N GLU A 61 5.39 -5.48 -17.14
CA GLU A 61 4.16 -4.83 -16.69
C GLU A 61 3.78 -3.65 -17.61
N LEU A 62 2.61 -3.74 -18.24
CA LEU A 62 1.96 -2.61 -18.90
C LEU A 62 0.93 -1.98 -17.95
N VAL A 63 1.10 -0.69 -17.62
CA VAL A 63 0.16 0.08 -16.79
C VAL A 63 -0.63 1.03 -17.67
N LEU A 64 -1.94 0.83 -17.74
CA LEU A 64 -2.88 1.68 -18.49
C LEU A 64 -3.51 2.68 -17.52
N LEU A 65 -3.17 3.96 -17.62
CA LEU A 65 -3.61 4.95 -16.62
C LEU A 65 -5.01 5.51 -16.85
N ASP A 66 -5.47 5.57 -18.10
CA ASP A 66 -6.73 6.21 -18.52
C ASP A 66 -7.40 5.48 -19.69
N GLU A 67 -8.64 5.89 -20.00
CA GLU A 67 -9.49 5.25 -21.01
C GLU A 67 -8.91 5.32 -22.42
N ALA A 68 -8.19 6.40 -22.75
CA ALA A 68 -7.58 6.54 -24.06
C ALA A 68 -6.45 5.51 -24.22
N ALA A 69 -5.53 5.40 -23.26
CA ALA A 69 -4.49 4.38 -23.27
C ALA A 69 -5.09 2.96 -23.31
N LEU A 70 -6.16 2.71 -22.56
CA LEU A 70 -6.87 1.43 -22.58
C LEU A 70 -7.43 1.10 -23.97
N LYS A 71 -8.12 2.07 -24.60
CA LYS A 71 -8.71 1.88 -25.93
C LYS A 71 -7.64 1.62 -26.99
N PHE A 72 -6.60 2.46 -27.04
CA PHE A 72 -5.51 2.26 -27.97
C PHE A 72 -4.83 0.91 -27.79
N PHE A 73 -4.59 0.50 -26.55
CA PHE A 73 -4.03 -0.83 -26.29
C PHE A 73 -4.96 -1.93 -26.78
N TYR A 74 -6.24 -1.90 -26.42
CA TYR A 74 -7.22 -2.91 -26.84
C TYR A 74 -7.31 -3.06 -28.36
N ASP A 75 -7.37 -1.94 -29.09
CA ASP A 75 -7.48 -1.91 -30.55
C ASP A 75 -6.19 -2.40 -31.24
N SER A 76 -5.04 -2.32 -30.55
CA SER A 76 -3.74 -2.70 -31.10
C SER A 76 -3.27 -4.10 -30.76
N MET A 77 -3.90 -4.79 -29.80
CA MET A 77 -3.45 -6.11 -29.32
C MET A 77 -3.21 -7.11 -30.46
N GLU A 78 -4.10 -7.17 -31.45
CA GLU A 78 -4.01 -8.15 -32.55
C GLU A 78 -2.90 -7.86 -33.55
N ARG A 79 -2.41 -6.62 -33.58
CA ARG A 79 -1.40 -6.14 -34.54
C ARG A 79 -0.06 -5.85 -33.87
N SER A 80 0.02 -6.02 -32.55
CA SER A 80 1.19 -5.65 -31.77
C SER A 80 2.36 -6.62 -32.01
N GLU A 81 3.53 -6.06 -32.34
CA GLU A 81 4.79 -6.81 -32.50
C GLU A 81 5.57 -6.93 -31.17
N PHE A 82 4.90 -6.67 -30.04
CA PHE A 82 5.47 -6.72 -28.71
C PHE A 82 4.70 -7.67 -27.81
N TYR A 83 5.38 -8.16 -26.78
CA TYR A 83 4.81 -9.07 -25.81
C TYR A 83 4.60 -8.36 -24.47
N VAL A 84 3.43 -8.55 -23.87
CA VAL A 84 3.11 -8.07 -22.52
C VAL A 84 2.90 -9.27 -21.62
N GLU A 85 3.64 -9.38 -20.51
CA GLU A 85 3.43 -10.45 -19.54
C GLU A 85 2.21 -10.15 -18.65
N LYS A 86 2.15 -8.93 -18.10
CA LYS A 86 1.11 -8.53 -17.14
C LYS A 86 0.54 -7.15 -17.46
N VAL A 87 -0.75 -6.98 -17.19
CA VAL A 87 -1.42 -5.68 -17.27
C VAL A 87 -1.85 -5.18 -15.89
N SER A 88 -1.74 -3.87 -15.69
CA SER A 88 -2.16 -3.15 -14.49
C SER A 88 -3.07 -1.99 -14.89
N PHE A 89 -4.14 -1.81 -14.12
CA PHE A 89 -5.15 -0.80 -14.41
C PHE A 89 -5.05 0.37 -13.43
N GLY A 90 -4.86 1.57 -13.98
CA GLY A 90 -4.79 2.82 -13.24
C GLY A 90 -6.12 3.21 -12.60
N SER A 91 -6.04 4.09 -11.60
CA SER A 91 -7.21 4.53 -10.83
C SER A 91 -8.13 5.51 -11.57
N LYS A 92 -7.69 6.08 -12.71
CA LYS A 92 -8.51 7.01 -13.51
C LYS A 92 -9.40 6.28 -14.52
N LEU A 93 -9.17 4.99 -14.75
CA LEU A 93 -10.03 4.17 -15.58
C LEU A 93 -11.45 4.16 -15.01
N ASN A 94 -12.42 4.07 -15.90
CA ASN A 94 -13.79 3.76 -15.60
C ASN A 94 -13.98 2.26 -15.76
N PRO A 95 -14.04 1.49 -14.67
CA PRO A 95 -14.24 0.05 -14.79
C PRO A 95 -15.61 -0.31 -15.36
N LYS A 96 -16.49 0.69 -15.56
CA LYS A 96 -17.72 0.54 -16.34
C LYS A 96 -17.59 0.60 -17.85
N SER A 97 -16.40 0.90 -18.34
CA SER A 97 -16.09 0.92 -19.76
C SER A 97 -16.24 -0.48 -20.36
N GLU A 98 -16.98 -0.59 -21.46
CA GLU A 98 -17.12 -1.85 -22.20
C GLU A 98 -15.75 -2.38 -22.64
N THR A 99 -14.86 -1.48 -23.08
CA THR A 99 -13.48 -1.82 -23.47
C THR A 99 -12.69 -2.43 -22.31
N PHE A 100 -12.87 -1.92 -21.09
CA PHE A 100 -12.23 -2.46 -19.89
C PHE A 100 -12.69 -3.89 -19.63
N LEU A 101 -14.02 -4.13 -19.63
CA LEU A 101 -14.59 -5.46 -19.41
C LEU A 101 -14.17 -6.45 -20.50
N LYS A 102 -14.18 -6.03 -21.77
CA LYS A 102 -13.71 -6.86 -22.90
C LYS A 102 -12.25 -7.25 -22.75
N LEU A 103 -11.39 -6.33 -22.32
CA LEU A 103 -9.98 -6.63 -22.09
C LEU A 103 -9.81 -7.64 -20.95
N ILE A 104 -10.48 -7.45 -19.82
CA ILE A 104 -10.45 -8.39 -18.69
C ILE A 104 -10.91 -9.79 -19.13
N LYS A 105 -12.02 -9.85 -19.87
CA LYS A 105 -12.56 -11.11 -20.40
C LYS A 105 -11.57 -11.80 -21.34
N ARG A 106 -10.96 -11.06 -22.27
CA ARG A 106 -9.94 -11.57 -23.21
C ARG A 106 -8.72 -12.15 -22.51
N VAL A 107 -8.19 -11.45 -21.50
CA VAL A 107 -7.04 -11.92 -20.69
C VAL A 107 -7.35 -13.20 -19.92
N HIS A 108 -8.61 -13.44 -19.58
CA HIS A 108 -9.01 -14.60 -18.79
C HIS A 108 -9.47 -15.81 -19.62
N GLU A 109 -10.07 -15.57 -20.78
CA GLU A 109 -10.62 -16.62 -21.65
C GLU A 109 -9.56 -17.22 -22.58
N VAL A 110 -8.59 -16.42 -23.06
CA VAL A 110 -7.65 -16.87 -24.09
C VAL A 110 -6.28 -17.15 -23.50
N GLU A 111 -5.97 -18.45 -23.33
CA GLU A 111 -4.73 -18.94 -22.71
C GLU A 111 -3.46 -18.52 -23.46
N ASN A 112 -3.57 -18.21 -24.76
CA ASN A 112 -2.45 -17.88 -25.65
C ASN A 112 -2.34 -16.41 -26.06
N VAL A 113 -3.15 -15.49 -25.50
CA VAL A 113 -3.09 -14.06 -25.86
C VAL A 113 -2.32 -13.26 -24.80
N ALA A 114 -1.43 -12.38 -25.25
CA ALA A 114 -0.80 -11.39 -24.39
C ALA A 114 -1.77 -10.21 -24.17
N PRO A 115 -1.97 -9.70 -22.93
CA PRO A 115 -1.26 -10.06 -21.71
C PRO A 115 -1.78 -11.34 -21.05
N ARG A 116 -0.88 -12.13 -20.48
CA ARG A 116 -1.21 -13.44 -19.90
C ARG A 116 -1.87 -13.35 -18.52
N LYS A 117 -1.61 -12.26 -17.80
CA LYS A 117 -2.04 -12.09 -16.40
C LYS A 117 -2.45 -10.66 -16.11
N ILE A 118 -3.36 -10.51 -15.15
CA ILE A 118 -3.68 -9.21 -14.57
C ILE A 118 -2.86 -9.07 -13.29
N LYS A 119 -1.97 -8.08 -13.25
CA LYS A 119 -1.19 -7.78 -12.05
C LYS A 119 -2.01 -6.97 -11.07
N ARG A 120 -2.55 -5.81 -11.47
CA ARG A 120 -3.25 -4.91 -10.54
C ARG A 120 -4.61 -4.46 -11.08
N ILE A 121 -5.65 -4.56 -10.25
CA ILE A 121 -6.94 -3.88 -10.46
C ILE A 121 -7.21 -2.91 -9.32
N THR A 122 -7.64 -1.70 -9.67
CA THR A 122 -8.08 -0.68 -8.72
C THR A 122 -9.56 -0.34 -8.94
N LEU A 123 -10.43 -0.72 -8.01
CA LEU A 123 -11.87 -0.50 -8.05
C LEU A 123 -12.28 0.55 -7.01
N ILE A 124 -12.41 1.80 -7.44
CA ILE A 124 -12.76 2.94 -6.58
C ILE A 124 -14.20 3.41 -6.81
N ARG A 125 -14.72 4.30 -5.95
CA ARG A 125 -16.04 4.94 -6.13
C ARG A 125 -17.23 3.96 -6.16
N ASN A 126 -17.25 2.96 -5.26
CA ASN A 126 -18.38 2.05 -5.06
C ASN A 126 -18.74 1.12 -6.23
N ILE A 127 -17.81 0.90 -7.16
CA ILE A 127 -18.05 0.12 -8.37
C ILE A 127 -17.78 -1.38 -8.20
N PHE A 128 -17.27 -1.83 -7.05
CA PHE A 128 -16.85 -3.22 -6.87
C PHE A 128 -17.98 -4.21 -7.12
N PHE A 129 -19.15 -3.97 -6.53
CA PHE A 129 -20.32 -4.83 -6.69
C PHE A 129 -20.89 -4.82 -8.11
N TRP A 130 -20.90 -3.65 -8.75
CA TRP A 130 -21.30 -3.56 -10.15
C TRP A 130 -20.32 -4.35 -11.04
N PHE A 131 -19.01 -4.20 -10.80
CA PHE A 131 -17.99 -4.94 -11.54
C PHE A 131 -18.20 -6.45 -11.42
N LEU A 132 -18.49 -6.97 -10.22
CA LEU A 132 -18.80 -8.38 -9.99
C LEU A 132 -20.01 -8.90 -10.78
N GLU A 133 -21.04 -8.08 -10.99
CA GLU A 133 -22.18 -8.47 -11.82
C GLU A 133 -21.82 -8.55 -13.29
N GLU A 134 -21.02 -7.62 -13.79
CA GLU A 134 -20.59 -7.64 -15.19
C GLU A 134 -19.71 -8.85 -15.50
N ILE A 135 -18.76 -9.14 -14.60
CA ILE A 135 -17.86 -10.28 -14.79
C ILE A 135 -18.54 -11.63 -14.53
N ARG A 136 -19.80 -11.65 -14.05
CA ARG A 136 -20.63 -12.85 -13.96
C ARG A 136 -20.82 -13.51 -15.33
N SER A 137 -20.77 -12.72 -16.41
CA SER A 137 -20.85 -13.18 -17.79
C SER A 137 -19.64 -14.03 -18.23
N ILE A 138 -18.54 -14.02 -17.47
CA ILE A 138 -17.35 -14.84 -17.75
C ILE A 138 -17.65 -16.29 -17.32
N PRO A 139 -17.47 -17.30 -18.18
CA PRO A 139 -17.84 -18.70 -17.89
C PRO A 139 -17.22 -19.25 -16.60
N LYS A 140 -15.94 -18.94 -16.36
CA LYS A 140 -15.20 -19.40 -15.17
C LYS A 140 -15.67 -18.72 -13.86
N ARG A 141 -16.35 -17.56 -13.94
CA ARG A 141 -16.79 -16.74 -12.79
C ARG A 141 -15.71 -16.50 -11.73
N LYS A 142 -14.44 -16.55 -12.14
CA LYS A 142 -13.28 -16.30 -11.31
C LYS A 142 -12.33 -15.38 -12.07
N ILE A 143 -11.78 -14.38 -11.40
CA ILE A 143 -10.73 -13.53 -11.99
C ILE A 143 -9.51 -13.61 -11.09
N HIS A 144 -8.35 -13.91 -11.66
CA HIS A 144 -7.09 -13.96 -10.93
C HIS A 144 -6.34 -12.64 -11.08
N VAL A 145 -5.93 -12.05 -9.96
CA VAL A 145 -5.11 -10.84 -9.89
C VAL A 145 -4.00 -10.99 -8.86
N GLU A 146 -2.84 -10.38 -9.10
CA GLU A 146 -1.79 -10.34 -8.07
C GLU A 146 -2.15 -9.33 -6.97
N GLU A 147 -2.70 -8.19 -7.36
CA GLU A 147 -2.99 -7.06 -6.49
C GLU A 147 -4.40 -6.50 -6.72
N LEU A 148 -5.14 -6.31 -5.62
CA LEU A 148 -6.48 -5.73 -5.65
C LEU A 148 -6.58 -4.53 -4.69
N ALA A 149 -7.03 -3.39 -5.19
CA ALA A 149 -7.38 -2.23 -4.38
C ALA A 149 -8.88 -1.93 -4.54
N VAL A 150 -9.62 -1.86 -3.44
CA VAL A 150 -11.07 -1.59 -3.43
C VAL A 150 -11.41 -0.42 -2.52
N THR A 151 -12.25 0.49 -3.01
CA THR A 151 -12.90 1.52 -2.20
C THR A 151 -14.42 1.45 -2.37
N GLN A 152 -15.12 0.95 -1.34
CA GLN A 152 -16.55 0.65 -1.35
C GLN A 152 -17.25 1.27 -0.12
N ASN A 153 -17.51 2.56 -0.12
CA ASN A 153 -18.16 3.28 0.98
C ASN A 153 -19.67 2.97 1.13
N GLY A 154 -20.33 2.41 0.11
CA GLY A 154 -21.78 2.12 0.14
C GLY A 154 -22.15 0.92 1.03
N ARG A 155 -23.34 0.96 1.65
CA ARG A 155 -23.91 -0.11 2.50
C ARG A 155 -24.47 -1.32 1.72
N GLY A 156 -24.21 -1.42 0.42
CA GLY A 156 -24.71 -2.52 -0.41
C GLY A 156 -24.40 -3.89 0.20
N THR A 157 -25.35 -4.81 0.09
CA THR A 157 -25.17 -6.23 0.46
C THR A 157 -24.25 -6.96 -0.51
N GLY A 158 -24.05 -6.38 -1.69
CA GLY A 158 -23.39 -7.03 -2.81
C GLY A 158 -24.37 -7.85 -3.64
N PRO A 159 -23.93 -8.31 -4.81
CA PRO A 159 -24.74 -9.09 -5.73
C PRO A 159 -24.91 -10.54 -5.26
N GLU A 160 -26.04 -11.16 -5.62
CA GLU A 160 -26.25 -12.61 -5.44
C GLU A 160 -25.51 -13.39 -6.54
N THR A 161 -24.19 -13.44 -6.41
CA THR A 161 -23.31 -14.05 -7.41
C THR A 161 -22.30 -15.02 -6.79
N SER A 162 -22.06 -16.12 -7.50
CA SER A 162 -20.97 -17.05 -7.19
C SER A 162 -19.60 -16.53 -7.66
N THR A 163 -19.57 -15.35 -8.27
CA THR A 163 -18.35 -14.79 -8.85
C THR A 163 -17.35 -14.41 -7.78
N ARG A 164 -16.07 -14.73 -8.01
CA ARG A 164 -14.97 -14.50 -7.06
C ARG A 164 -13.77 -13.83 -7.73
N ILE A 165 -13.08 -12.98 -6.99
CA ILE A 165 -11.79 -12.44 -7.39
C ILE A 165 -10.71 -13.14 -6.54
N VAL A 166 -9.84 -13.89 -7.20
CA VAL A 166 -8.70 -14.55 -6.58
C VAL A 166 -7.54 -13.57 -6.50
N VAL A 167 -7.08 -13.26 -5.29
CA VAL A 167 -6.00 -12.29 -5.06
C VAL A 167 -4.80 -13.01 -4.45
N SER A 168 -3.65 -12.96 -5.13
CA SER A 168 -2.51 -13.78 -4.72
C SER A 168 -1.49 -13.08 -3.82
N LYS A 169 -1.20 -11.78 -4.01
CA LYS A 169 -0.06 -11.11 -3.33
C LYS A 169 -0.44 -9.97 -2.41
N ARG A 170 -1.35 -9.10 -2.85
CA ARG A 170 -1.66 -7.86 -2.13
C ARG A 170 -3.12 -7.48 -2.23
N ILE A 171 -3.68 -7.06 -1.10
CA ILE A 171 -5.01 -6.47 -1.07
C ILE A 171 -5.04 -5.17 -0.26
N SER A 172 -5.83 -4.21 -0.73
CA SER A 172 -6.15 -2.99 0.01
C SER A 172 -7.66 -2.77 -0.08
N ILE A 173 -8.35 -2.73 1.05
CA ILE A 173 -9.79 -2.48 1.12
C ILE A 173 -10.03 -1.25 1.99
N VAL A 174 -10.85 -0.34 1.48
CA VAL A 174 -11.40 0.79 2.24
C VAL A 174 -12.90 0.78 2.04
N GLY A 175 -13.69 0.81 3.11
CA GLY A 175 -15.16 0.80 3.02
C GLY A 175 -15.79 -0.47 3.59
N ASN A 176 -16.79 -0.98 2.89
CA ASN A 176 -17.71 -2.03 3.30
C ASN A 176 -17.00 -3.40 3.34
N PRO A 177 -16.91 -4.04 4.52
CA PRO A 177 -16.26 -5.34 4.66
C PRO A 177 -16.93 -6.48 3.90
N ARG A 178 -18.19 -6.35 3.45
CA ARG A 178 -18.85 -7.37 2.60
C ARG A 178 -18.13 -7.62 1.28
N VAL A 179 -17.27 -6.71 0.84
CA VAL A 179 -16.33 -6.93 -0.28
C VAL A 179 -15.53 -8.23 -0.10
N LEU A 180 -15.15 -8.56 1.14
CA LEU A 180 -14.36 -9.74 1.47
C LEU A 180 -15.09 -11.07 1.13
N LEU A 181 -16.43 -11.09 1.08
CA LEU A 181 -17.20 -12.29 0.71
C LEU A 181 -16.98 -12.74 -0.74
N PHE A 182 -16.52 -11.83 -1.59
CA PHE A 182 -16.35 -12.06 -3.02
C PHE A 182 -14.88 -12.25 -3.41
N ILE A 183 -14.00 -12.42 -2.41
CA ILE A 183 -12.56 -12.51 -2.60
C ILE A 183 -12.08 -13.87 -2.13
N GLU A 184 -11.30 -14.53 -2.97
CA GLU A 184 -10.59 -15.76 -2.65
C GLU A 184 -9.11 -15.40 -2.44
N PHE A 185 -8.58 -15.67 -1.25
CA PHE A 185 -7.23 -15.29 -0.87
C PHE A 185 -6.23 -16.37 -1.24
N GLY A 186 -5.16 -15.99 -1.93
CA GLY A 186 -3.99 -16.84 -2.12
C GLY A 186 -3.23 -17.08 -0.81
N PRO A 187 -2.29 -18.03 -0.80
CA PRO A 187 -1.57 -18.44 0.41
C PRO A 187 -0.76 -17.30 1.06
N GLU A 188 -0.25 -16.34 0.27
CA GLU A 188 0.46 -15.16 0.79
C GLU A 188 -0.48 -14.20 1.55
N LEU A 189 -1.79 -14.27 1.34
CA LEU A 189 -2.80 -13.47 2.05
C LEU A 189 -3.52 -14.27 3.13
N SER A 190 -2.87 -15.31 3.67
CA SER A 190 -3.43 -16.22 4.67
C SER A 190 -3.68 -15.59 6.05
N HIS A 191 -3.53 -14.27 6.20
CA HIS A 191 -3.78 -13.53 7.44
C HIS A 191 -5.26 -13.37 7.81
N PHE A 192 -6.18 -13.57 6.86
CA PHE A 192 -7.63 -13.45 7.13
C PHE A 192 -8.24 -14.73 7.70
N ASN A 193 -9.22 -14.56 8.58
CA ASN A 193 -10.14 -15.60 9.05
C ASN A 193 -11.39 -15.61 8.16
N ILE A 194 -11.39 -16.48 7.15
CA ILE A 194 -12.47 -16.57 6.16
C ILE A 194 -13.80 -16.95 6.83
N ASP A 195 -13.78 -17.85 7.81
CA ASP A 195 -14.99 -18.30 8.51
C ASP A 195 -15.64 -17.13 9.26
N GLU A 196 -14.83 -16.30 9.92
CA GLU A 196 -15.31 -15.12 10.63
C GLU A 196 -15.88 -14.07 9.69
N ILE A 197 -15.21 -13.82 8.55
CA ILE A 197 -15.69 -12.93 7.50
C ILE A 197 -17.07 -13.41 7.02
N GLN A 198 -17.21 -14.69 6.71
CA GLN A 198 -18.47 -15.27 6.24
C GLN A 198 -19.56 -15.11 7.30
N ARG A 199 -19.28 -15.49 8.54
CA ARG A 199 -20.23 -15.41 9.66
C ARG A 199 -20.75 -13.99 9.88
N GLN A 200 -19.86 -13.00 9.93
CA GLN A 200 -20.26 -11.64 10.22
C GLN A 200 -20.90 -10.94 9.01
N CYS A 201 -20.33 -11.10 7.82
CA CYS A 201 -20.77 -10.37 6.64
C CYS A 201 -22.09 -10.87 6.06
N LEU A 202 -22.43 -12.15 6.28
CA LEU A 202 -23.71 -12.74 5.87
C LEU A 202 -24.87 -12.43 6.84
N SER A 203 -24.59 -11.94 8.05
CA SER A 203 -25.64 -11.59 9.00
C SER A 203 -26.30 -10.26 8.62
N PRO A 204 -27.59 -10.24 8.22
CA PRO A 204 -28.26 -9.00 7.81
C PRO A 204 -28.49 -8.05 8.99
N ALA A 205 -28.48 -8.56 10.23
CA ALA A 205 -28.76 -7.80 11.44
C ALA A 205 -27.56 -6.98 11.95
N ILE A 206 -26.34 -7.32 11.53
CA ILE A 206 -25.12 -6.69 12.05
C ILE A 206 -24.74 -5.51 11.17
N ASN A 207 -24.83 -4.30 11.72
CA ASN A 207 -24.30 -3.12 11.07
C ASN A 207 -22.77 -3.11 11.18
N ILE A 208 -22.09 -3.57 10.12
CA ILE A 208 -20.63 -3.67 10.13
C ILE A 208 -20.02 -2.30 9.78
N PRO A 209 -19.12 -1.75 10.61
CA PRO A 209 -18.49 -0.48 10.31
C PRO A 209 -17.58 -0.57 9.09
N ILE A 210 -17.32 0.60 8.48
CA ILE A 210 -16.32 0.77 7.44
C ILE A 210 -14.95 0.34 7.98
N ILE A 211 -14.26 -0.51 7.21
CA ILE A 211 -12.90 -0.96 7.47
C ILE A 211 -11.91 -0.26 6.54
N SER A 212 -10.65 -0.15 6.97
CA SER A 212 -9.55 0.21 6.10
C SER A 212 -8.36 -0.69 6.42
N ILE A 213 -7.98 -1.52 5.46
CA ILE A 213 -6.94 -2.52 5.65
C ILE A 213 -6.10 -2.69 4.39
N ARG A 214 -4.81 -2.92 4.58
CA ARG A 214 -3.88 -3.33 3.54
C ARG A 214 -3.07 -4.52 4.01
N LEU A 215 -3.03 -5.55 3.19
CA LEU A 215 -2.32 -6.79 3.47
C LEU A 215 -1.42 -7.18 2.31
N THR A 216 -0.30 -7.77 2.68
CA THR A 216 0.67 -8.47 1.85
C THR A 216 1.18 -9.67 2.65
N GLU A 217 2.00 -10.53 2.05
CA GLU A 217 2.66 -11.64 2.73
C GLU A 217 3.24 -11.27 4.10
N LYS A 218 4.07 -10.22 4.15
CA LYS A 218 4.84 -9.86 5.34
C LYS A 218 4.30 -8.68 6.12
N LYS A 219 3.29 -7.98 5.58
CA LYS A 219 2.83 -6.69 6.13
C LYS A 219 1.32 -6.59 6.26
N ILE A 220 0.89 -6.18 7.45
CA ILE A 220 -0.49 -5.82 7.80
C ILE A 220 -0.54 -4.34 8.17
N VAL A 221 -1.46 -3.60 7.57
CA VAL A 221 -1.76 -2.21 7.94
C VAL A 221 -3.26 -2.09 8.15
N VAL A 222 -3.65 -1.77 9.37
CA VAL A 222 -5.03 -1.48 9.77
C VAL A 222 -5.15 0.03 9.97
N ARG A 223 -6.20 0.63 9.39
CA ARG A 223 -6.51 2.05 9.53
C ARG A 223 -7.97 2.27 9.93
N GLY A 224 -8.24 3.35 10.65
CA GLY A 224 -9.59 3.76 11.02
C GLY A 224 -10.21 2.88 12.10
N ASN A 225 -11.22 2.09 11.74
CA ASN A 225 -11.93 1.26 12.72
C ASN A 225 -11.21 -0.09 12.96
N LEU A 226 -10.86 -0.36 14.21
CA LEU A 226 -10.22 -1.61 14.64
C LEU A 226 -11.16 -2.84 14.61
N HIS A 227 -12.43 -2.69 14.25
CA HIS A 227 -13.31 -3.83 13.97
C HIS A 227 -12.75 -4.79 12.92
N VAL A 228 -11.86 -4.32 12.05
CA VAL A 228 -11.20 -5.18 11.07
C VAL A 228 -10.32 -6.28 11.71
N LEU A 229 -9.92 -6.12 12.98
CA LEU A 229 -9.15 -7.15 13.69
C LEU A 229 -9.91 -8.45 13.83
N GLN A 230 -11.25 -8.40 13.89
CA GLN A 230 -12.09 -9.60 13.94
C GLN A 230 -11.95 -10.44 12.68
N PHE A 231 -11.65 -9.82 11.53
CA PHE A 231 -11.45 -10.54 10.28
C PHE A 231 -10.07 -11.17 10.16
N LEU A 232 -9.12 -10.83 11.03
CA LEU A 232 -7.81 -11.43 11.01
C LEU A 232 -7.81 -12.79 11.71
N LYS A 233 -6.87 -13.65 11.32
CA LYS A 233 -6.56 -14.85 12.10
C LYS A 233 -6.05 -14.46 13.48
N LYS A 234 -6.34 -15.31 14.46
CA LYS A 234 -5.83 -15.13 15.82
C LYS A 234 -4.31 -15.12 15.86
N ASN A 235 -3.63 -15.95 15.08
CA ASN A 235 -2.17 -15.98 15.03
C ASN A 235 -1.67 -15.21 13.80
N ILE A 236 -1.12 -14.02 14.03
CA ILE A 236 -0.55 -13.15 13.00
C ILE A 236 0.92 -13.52 12.79
N THR A 237 1.26 -13.98 11.59
CA THR A 237 2.64 -14.36 11.22
C THR A 237 3.41 -13.25 10.50
N ALA A 238 2.72 -12.15 10.14
CA ALA A 238 3.35 -11.01 9.46
C ALA A 238 4.48 -10.40 10.30
N THR A 239 5.59 -10.07 9.65
CA THR A 239 6.77 -9.46 10.29
C THR A 239 6.63 -7.94 10.44
N LYS A 240 5.70 -7.32 9.71
CA LYS A 240 5.42 -5.88 9.78
C LYS A 240 3.95 -5.64 10.08
N VAL A 241 3.65 -5.00 11.21
CA VAL A 241 2.28 -4.70 11.59
C VAL A 241 2.13 -3.21 11.88
N SER A 242 1.03 -2.61 11.43
CA SER A 242 0.75 -1.19 11.68
C SER A 242 -0.71 -0.96 12.00
N PHE A 243 -0.98 -0.29 13.12
CA PHE A 243 -2.31 0.04 13.59
C PHE A 243 -2.48 1.57 13.66
N PHE A 244 -3.46 2.09 12.91
CA PHE A 244 -3.83 3.50 12.93
C PHE A 244 -5.32 3.59 13.26
N ALA A 245 -5.68 3.96 14.48
CA ALA A 245 -7.09 3.98 14.90
C ALA A 245 -7.65 5.41 14.94
N SER A 246 -8.86 5.60 14.39
CA SER A 246 -9.50 6.91 14.32
C SER A 246 -10.04 7.39 15.68
N ARG A 247 -10.15 8.70 15.88
CA ARG A 247 -10.74 9.29 17.10
C ARG A 247 -12.18 8.80 17.35
N GLY A 248 -12.51 8.54 18.62
CA GLY A 248 -13.88 8.28 19.10
C GLY A 248 -14.39 6.84 18.99
N LYS A 249 -13.61 5.88 18.48
CA LYS A 249 -14.00 4.47 18.41
C LYS A 249 -13.08 3.64 19.31
N GLN A 250 -13.64 3.03 20.35
CA GLN A 250 -12.92 2.10 21.21
C GLN A 250 -12.56 0.84 20.41
N ALA A 251 -11.42 0.24 20.74
CA ALA A 251 -11.09 -1.10 20.27
C ALA A 251 -12.17 -2.09 20.78
N LEU A 252 -12.48 -3.10 19.98
CA LEU A 252 -13.38 -4.16 20.41
C LEU A 252 -12.68 -4.99 21.49
N GLU A 253 -13.04 -4.75 22.75
CA GLU A 253 -12.49 -5.41 23.94
C GLU A 253 -12.53 -6.95 23.87
N SER A 254 -13.38 -7.53 23.00
CA SER A 254 -13.56 -8.97 22.84
C SER A 254 -12.65 -9.64 21.81
N THR A 255 -11.90 -8.89 21.02
CA THR A 255 -11.11 -9.48 19.92
C THR A 255 -9.69 -9.73 20.38
N GLU A 256 -9.28 -11.00 20.37
CA GLU A 256 -7.93 -11.43 20.76
C GLU A 256 -7.11 -11.82 19.53
N ILE A 257 -5.92 -11.25 19.41
CA ILE A 257 -4.90 -11.57 18.41
C ILE A 257 -3.55 -11.83 19.09
N THR A 258 -2.78 -12.74 18.54
CA THR A 258 -1.44 -13.12 18.96
C THR A 258 -0.48 -12.80 17.81
N LEU A 259 0.56 -12.02 18.10
CA LEU A 259 1.68 -11.78 17.21
C LEU A 259 2.64 -12.97 17.33
N PHE A 260 2.62 -13.87 16.34
CA PHE A 260 3.37 -15.14 16.34
C PHE A 260 4.65 -15.09 15.51
N SER A 261 5.00 -13.92 14.96
CA SER A 261 6.23 -13.79 14.18
C SER A 261 7.44 -14.05 15.08
N GLY A 262 8.22 -15.11 14.80
CA GLY A 262 9.42 -15.44 15.56
C GLY A 262 10.43 -14.28 15.61
N GLU A 263 10.47 -13.49 14.53
CA GLU A 263 11.19 -12.22 14.48
C GLU A 263 10.32 -11.11 13.89
N MET A 264 9.56 -10.42 14.74
CA MET A 264 8.83 -9.22 14.33
C MET A 264 9.83 -8.13 13.91
N GLU A 265 9.79 -7.76 12.64
CA GLU A 265 10.67 -6.74 12.06
C GLU A 265 10.22 -5.34 12.47
N SER A 266 8.91 -5.05 12.42
CA SER A 266 8.42 -3.73 12.79
C SER A 266 6.99 -3.72 13.29
N ILE A 267 6.73 -2.95 14.35
CA ILE A 267 5.38 -2.61 14.79
C ILE A 267 5.19 -1.09 14.84
N VAL A 268 4.04 -0.63 14.33
CA VAL A 268 3.70 0.79 14.27
C VAL A 268 2.36 1.04 14.93
N PHE A 269 2.32 1.96 15.89
CA PHE A 269 1.12 2.46 16.52
C PHE A 269 0.99 3.95 16.19
N GLY A 270 0.04 4.31 15.33
CA GLY A 270 -0.25 5.70 14.99
C GLY A 270 -1.64 6.12 15.43
N GLU A 271 -1.81 7.42 15.70
CA GLU A 271 -3.08 7.97 16.20
C GLU A 271 -3.50 7.23 17.49
N LYS A 272 -4.73 6.70 17.56
CA LYS A 272 -5.15 5.85 18.69
C LYS A 272 -4.71 4.39 18.56
N GLY A 273 -3.72 4.09 17.72
CA GLY A 273 -3.28 2.74 17.39
C GLY A 273 -2.94 1.88 18.60
N LEU A 274 -2.39 2.46 19.68
CA LEU A 274 -2.11 1.77 20.94
C LEU A 274 -3.36 1.20 21.64
N SER A 275 -4.56 1.65 21.29
CA SER A 275 -5.80 1.04 21.80
C SER A 275 -5.99 -0.42 21.39
N VAL A 276 -5.16 -0.94 20.47
CA VAL A 276 -5.13 -2.36 20.10
C VAL A 276 -4.41 -3.24 21.14
N LEU A 277 -3.61 -2.67 22.05
CA LEU A 277 -2.83 -3.45 23.01
C LEU A 277 -3.64 -4.44 23.86
N PRO A 278 -4.87 -4.13 24.33
CA PRO A 278 -5.69 -5.09 25.06
C PRO A 278 -6.12 -6.28 24.20
N SER A 279 -6.30 -6.06 22.89
CA SER A 279 -6.60 -7.10 21.92
C SER A 279 -5.40 -7.98 21.61
N ILE A 280 -4.17 -7.55 21.92
CA ILE A 280 -2.97 -8.36 21.72
C ILE A 280 -2.76 -9.24 22.95
N THR A 281 -2.80 -10.56 22.77
CA THR A 281 -2.66 -11.55 23.84
C THR A 281 -1.23 -11.67 24.35
N ASN A 282 -0.23 -11.36 23.53
CA ASN A 282 1.18 -11.42 23.94
C ASN A 282 1.41 -10.51 25.15
N ASP A 283 1.94 -11.06 26.25
CA ASP A 283 2.38 -10.25 27.39
C ASP A 283 3.63 -9.42 27.03
N LYS A 284 4.47 -9.95 26.13
CA LYS A 284 5.68 -9.32 25.63
C LYS A 284 5.54 -8.99 24.14
N ILE A 285 5.74 -7.71 23.80
CA ILE A 285 5.79 -7.19 22.44
C ILE A 285 7.27 -6.99 22.06
N ASP A 286 7.84 -7.99 21.41
CA ASP A 286 9.21 -7.97 20.90
C ASP A 286 9.23 -7.56 19.42
N ALA A 287 9.95 -6.50 19.07
CA ALA A 287 10.17 -6.09 17.69
C ALA A 287 11.57 -5.47 17.48
N ARG A 288 12.13 -5.59 16.27
CA ARG A 288 13.35 -4.86 15.89
C ARG A 288 13.13 -3.36 15.86
N HIS A 289 12.07 -2.94 15.16
CA HIS A 289 11.69 -1.53 15.06
C HIS A 289 10.32 -1.28 15.65
N MET A 290 10.20 -0.25 16.48
CA MET A 290 8.93 0.22 17.01
C MET A 290 8.71 1.67 16.63
N THR A 291 7.50 2.00 16.18
CA THR A 291 7.10 3.37 15.90
C THR A 291 5.84 3.73 16.67
N VAL A 292 5.86 4.85 17.38
CA VAL A 292 4.71 5.36 18.14
C VAL A 292 4.45 6.82 17.77
N MET A 293 3.27 7.09 17.21
CA MET A 293 2.91 8.42 16.70
C MET A 293 1.56 8.85 17.27
N ASP A 294 1.47 10.08 17.77
CA ASP A 294 0.19 10.76 18.08
C ASP A 294 -0.76 9.98 19.02
N ILE A 295 -0.21 9.43 20.11
CA ILE A 295 -0.97 8.69 21.12
C ILE A 295 -1.86 9.65 21.92
N VAL A 296 -3.17 9.62 21.69
CA VAL A 296 -4.14 10.43 22.44
C VAL A 296 -5.23 9.53 23.01
N GLY A 297 -5.34 9.51 24.35
CA GLY A 297 -6.43 8.83 25.05
C GLY A 297 -6.29 7.31 25.14
N VAL A 298 -5.07 6.80 25.36
CA VAL A 298 -4.81 5.39 25.68
C VAL A 298 -4.96 5.20 27.19
N SER A 299 -5.60 4.11 27.62
CA SER A 299 -5.70 3.78 29.03
C SER A 299 -4.29 3.47 29.57
N LYS A 300 -3.88 4.16 30.64
CA LYS A 300 -2.53 3.94 31.21
C LYS A 300 -2.39 2.54 31.80
N GLU A 301 -3.49 1.89 32.17
CA GLU A 301 -3.46 0.60 32.88
C GLU A 301 -3.18 -0.59 31.96
N GLU A 302 -3.72 -0.59 30.73
CA GLU A 302 -3.57 -1.74 29.84
C GLU A 302 -2.18 -1.79 29.21
N ALA A 303 -1.64 -0.64 28.81
CA ALA A 303 -0.29 -0.56 28.27
C ALA A 303 0.77 -0.96 29.31
N LYS A 304 0.53 -0.73 30.61
CA LYS A 304 1.41 -1.16 31.71
C LYS A 304 1.43 -2.68 31.94
N LYS A 305 0.46 -3.43 31.39
CA LYS A 305 0.45 -4.90 31.50
C LYS A 305 1.34 -5.56 30.47
N LYS A 306 1.93 -4.80 29.55
CA LYS A 306 2.73 -5.30 28.43
C LYS A 306 4.20 -4.97 28.64
N GLU A 307 5.05 -5.97 28.47
CA GLU A 307 6.49 -5.79 28.34
C GLU A 307 6.81 -5.42 26.89
N PHE A 308 7.55 -4.34 26.65
CA PHE A 308 7.97 -3.95 25.30
C PHE A 308 9.46 -4.20 25.14
N VAL A 309 9.86 -4.94 24.12
CA VAL A 309 11.27 -5.17 23.79
C VAL A 309 11.54 -4.63 22.39
N VAL A 310 12.43 -3.63 22.33
CA VAL A 310 12.81 -2.97 21.08
C VAL A 310 14.28 -3.25 20.81
N ARG A 311 14.55 -4.15 19.87
CA ARG A 311 15.91 -4.68 19.66
C ARG A 311 16.84 -3.73 18.91
N GLU A 312 16.32 -2.80 18.12
CA GLU A 312 17.17 -1.89 17.33
C GLU A 312 16.76 -0.43 17.48
N ARG A 313 15.50 -0.10 17.20
CA ARG A 313 15.09 1.31 17.12
C ARG A 313 13.67 1.57 17.57
N LEU A 314 13.51 2.54 18.47
CA LEU A 314 12.25 3.18 18.83
C LEU A 314 12.18 4.56 18.18
N TYR A 315 11.21 4.78 17.30
CA TYR A 315 10.91 6.09 16.75
C TYR A 315 9.59 6.60 17.33
N MET A 316 9.61 7.80 17.89
CA MET A 316 8.45 8.46 18.46
C MET A 316 8.21 9.79 17.76
N ARG A 317 6.95 10.07 17.44
CA ARG A 317 6.55 11.36 16.89
C ARG A 317 5.50 12.01 17.77
N ASN A 318 5.62 13.32 18.00
CA ASN A 318 4.61 14.14 18.65
C ASN A 318 4.25 13.60 20.04
N THR A 319 2.97 13.37 20.33
CA THR A 319 2.53 12.83 21.63
C THR A 319 3.00 11.39 21.83
N GLY A 320 3.57 10.74 20.81
CA GLY A 320 4.29 9.47 20.89
C GLY A 320 5.33 9.42 22.01
N ILE A 321 5.93 10.55 22.39
CA ILE A 321 6.91 10.64 23.49
C ILE A 321 6.36 10.15 24.84
N PHE A 322 5.05 10.26 25.08
CA PHE A 322 4.43 9.76 26.32
C PHE A 322 4.48 8.23 26.43
N PHE A 323 4.81 7.52 25.34
CA PHE A 323 4.99 6.07 25.35
C PHE A 323 6.11 5.61 26.29
N MET A 324 7.08 6.49 26.56
CA MET A 324 8.17 6.25 27.51
C MET A 324 7.69 5.93 28.94
N GLU A 325 6.47 6.34 29.30
CA GLU A 325 5.88 5.94 30.58
C GLU A 325 5.70 4.42 30.69
N PHE A 326 5.47 3.74 29.58
CA PHE A 326 5.19 2.29 29.51
C PHE A 326 6.45 1.43 29.36
N LEU A 327 7.58 2.03 29.01
CA LEU A 327 8.87 1.35 29.03
C LEU A 327 9.31 1.24 30.50
N GLU A 328 9.11 0.07 31.12
CA GLU A 328 9.61 -0.19 32.48
C GLU A 328 11.14 -0.01 32.56
N ASN A 329 11.70 0.01 33.78
CA ASN A 329 13.09 0.38 34.06
C ASN A 329 14.18 -0.53 33.44
N THR A 330 13.81 -1.52 32.63
CA THR A 330 14.68 -2.64 32.22
C THR A 330 14.90 -2.77 30.71
N VAL A 331 14.24 -1.95 29.88
CA VAL A 331 14.33 -2.14 28.42
C VAL A 331 15.47 -1.28 27.87
N PHE A 332 16.63 -1.89 27.72
CA PHE A 332 17.68 -1.33 26.87
C PHE A 332 17.15 -1.28 25.42
N ILE A 333 17.10 -0.07 24.85
CA ILE A 333 16.73 0.17 23.45
C ILE A 333 17.96 0.76 22.79
N PRO A 334 18.55 0.20 21.72
CA PRO A 334 19.80 0.76 21.18
C PRO A 334 19.65 2.18 20.63
N VAL A 335 18.66 2.41 19.76
CA VAL A 335 18.43 3.72 19.15
C VAL A 335 17.05 4.27 19.53
N VAL A 336 17.00 5.49 20.06
CA VAL A 336 15.75 6.22 20.29
C VAL A 336 15.75 7.48 19.45
N GLU A 337 14.73 7.65 18.62
CA GLU A 337 14.52 8.83 17.83
C GLU A 337 13.22 9.52 18.21
N ILE A 338 13.28 10.83 18.44
CA ILE A 338 12.11 11.65 18.77
C ILE A 338 12.00 12.77 17.73
N GLU A 339 10.83 12.86 17.11
CA GLU A 339 10.45 13.94 16.20
C GLU A 339 9.27 14.71 16.79
N VAL A 340 9.43 16.02 16.95
CA VAL A 340 8.39 16.90 17.47
C VAL A 340 8.01 17.91 16.39
N ASP A 341 6.74 17.89 15.99
CA ASP A 341 6.16 18.85 15.05
C ASP A 341 5.86 20.17 15.76
N CYS A 342 6.24 21.30 15.15
CA CYS A 342 6.12 22.64 15.74
C CYS A 342 4.66 23.10 15.89
N CYS A 343 3.70 22.50 15.18
CA CYS A 343 2.29 22.91 15.21
C CYS A 343 1.51 22.43 16.45
N MET A 344 2.20 22.12 17.55
CA MET A 344 1.64 21.63 18.83
C MET A 344 1.21 22.74 19.80
N GLU A 345 1.00 23.96 19.33
CA GLU A 345 0.76 25.16 20.15
C GLU A 345 -0.50 25.10 21.05
N HIS A 346 -1.38 24.11 20.91
CA HIS A 346 -2.69 24.08 21.60
C HIS A 346 -3.03 22.76 22.31
N LEU A 347 -2.08 22.12 22.99
CA LEU A 347 -2.39 21.05 23.97
C LEU A 347 -3.02 21.64 25.26
N GLY A 348 -4.22 22.22 25.16
CA GLY A 348 -5.18 22.33 26.26
C GLY A 348 -4.73 23.03 27.55
N GLY A 349 -4.05 24.19 27.45
CA GLY A 349 -3.77 25.04 28.61
C GLY A 349 -2.45 25.82 28.59
N PHE A 350 -1.84 26.05 27.42
CA PHE A 350 -0.51 26.67 27.33
C PHE A 350 -0.55 27.97 26.54
N GLU A 351 0.02 29.02 27.14
CA GLU A 351 0.19 30.35 26.57
C GLU A 351 1.31 30.32 25.52
N GLU A 352 1.06 31.03 24.42
CA GLU A 352 1.93 31.23 23.26
C GLU A 352 3.28 31.80 23.71
N THR A 353 4.37 31.02 23.62
CA THR A 353 5.72 31.56 23.77
C THR A 353 6.28 31.83 22.38
N VAL A 354 6.11 33.06 21.94
CA VAL A 354 6.76 33.63 20.76
C VAL A 354 8.25 33.80 21.09
N ASP A 355 9.05 32.74 20.92
CA ASP A 355 10.43 32.89 20.44
C ASP A 355 11.05 31.54 20.04
N ILE A 356 11.48 31.46 18.79
CA ILE A 356 12.15 30.29 18.21
C ILE A 356 13.62 30.33 18.67
N HIS A 357 13.86 29.95 19.92
CA HIS A 357 15.13 29.38 20.33
C HIS A 357 14.91 28.25 21.34
N VAL A 358 14.32 27.17 20.84
CA VAL A 358 14.09 25.97 21.64
C VAL A 358 15.41 25.20 21.74
N GLY A 359 16.13 25.43 22.83
CA GLY A 359 17.05 24.44 23.36
C GLY A 359 16.24 23.18 23.68
N THR A 360 16.72 22.02 23.24
CA THR A 360 16.12 20.71 23.53
C THR A 360 15.88 20.47 25.02
N ASN A 361 16.62 21.16 25.89
CA ASN A 361 16.39 21.18 27.33
C ASN A 361 15.10 21.91 27.71
N THR A 362 14.70 22.98 27.03
CA THR A 362 13.55 23.81 27.40
C THR A 362 12.20 23.13 27.10
N LEU A 363 12.11 22.37 25.99
CA LEU A 363 10.93 21.53 25.68
C LEU A 363 10.78 20.39 26.71
N VAL A 364 11.89 19.74 27.05
CA VAL A 364 11.93 18.69 28.09
C VAL A 364 11.70 19.26 29.48
N GLU A 365 12.11 20.50 29.74
CA GLU A 365 12.00 21.16 31.05
C GLU A 365 10.57 21.62 31.36
N ASN A 366 9.82 22.09 30.37
CA ASN A 366 8.51 22.72 30.59
C ASN A 366 7.30 21.84 30.24
N ILE A 367 7.45 20.83 29.37
CA ILE A 367 6.30 20.09 28.81
C ILE A 367 6.15 18.68 29.41
N ILE A 368 7.24 18.12 29.91
CA ILE A 368 7.32 16.69 30.18
C ILE A 368 7.07 16.41 31.67
N ASP A 369 6.18 15.46 31.96
CA ASP A 369 5.97 14.93 33.32
C ASP A 369 7.33 14.64 33.97
N PRO A 370 7.59 15.06 35.23
CA PRO A 370 8.88 14.89 35.87
C PRO A 370 9.44 13.47 35.79
N LYS A 371 8.57 12.44 35.73
CA LYS A 371 8.99 11.04 35.57
C LYS A 371 9.48 10.73 34.16
N ILE A 372 8.80 11.22 33.11
CA ILE A 372 9.29 11.04 31.74
C ILE A 372 10.61 11.80 31.57
N LYS A 373 10.71 13.01 32.15
CA LYS A 373 11.96 13.80 32.14
C LYS A 373 13.10 13.03 32.81
N GLN A 374 12.85 12.46 33.98
CA GLN A 374 13.82 11.62 34.68
C GLN A 374 14.23 10.41 33.83
N LYS A 375 13.28 9.68 33.25
CA LYS A 375 13.58 8.53 32.38
C LYS A 375 14.39 8.91 31.15
N ILE A 376 14.03 10.01 30.49
CA ILE A 376 14.82 10.54 29.37
C ILE A 376 16.23 10.85 29.85
N GLY A 377 16.38 11.53 31.00
CA GLY A 377 17.68 11.80 31.60
C GLY A 377 18.51 10.53 31.88
N GLU A 378 17.90 9.50 32.47
CA GLU A 378 18.54 8.20 32.73
C GLU A 378 19.00 7.53 31.43
N MET A 379 18.19 7.58 30.36
CA MET A 379 18.54 7.01 29.06
C MET A 379 19.59 7.83 28.30
N VAL A 380 19.58 9.17 28.45
CA VAL A 380 20.56 10.08 27.83
C VAL A 380 21.93 9.92 28.47
N ILE A 381 22.02 9.74 29.80
CA ILE A 381 23.30 9.56 30.50
C ILE A 381 24.10 8.38 29.93
N GLN A 382 23.41 7.40 29.35
CA GLN A 382 24.01 6.19 28.79
C GLN A 382 24.38 6.32 27.29
N LYS A 383 24.17 7.48 26.65
CA LYS A 383 24.15 7.58 25.17
C LYS A 383 24.67 8.90 24.59
N GLU A 384 25.19 8.81 23.37
CA GLU A 384 25.53 10.00 22.58
C GLU A 384 24.24 10.63 22.02
N THR A 385 24.08 11.94 22.24
CA THR A 385 22.93 12.70 21.73
C THR A 385 23.33 13.43 20.45
N VAL A 386 22.68 13.10 19.34
CA VAL A 386 22.87 13.77 18.05
C VAL A 386 21.58 14.51 17.68
N VAL A 387 21.66 15.84 17.65
CA VAL A 387 20.57 16.70 17.16
C VAL A 387 20.75 16.93 15.67
N LYS A 388 19.75 16.55 14.87
CA LYS A 388 19.73 16.79 13.42
C LYS A 388 18.65 17.82 13.12
N ASN A 389 19.07 18.99 12.65
CA ASN A 389 18.15 20.02 12.17
C ASN A 389 17.85 19.76 10.69
N ASN A 390 16.63 19.31 10.39
CA ASN A 390 16.11 19.24 9.03
C ASN A 390 15.08 20.38 8.86
N PHE A 391 15.09 21.08 7.72
CA PHE A 391 14.21 22.24 7.46
C PHE A 391 12.75 21.95 7.86
N GLY A 392 12.27 22.63 8.92
CA GLY A 392 10.89 22.57 9.41
C GLY A 392 10.64 21.74 10.69
N TYR A 393 11.57 20.87 11.12
CA TYR A 393 11.35 19.98 12.27
C TYR A 393 12.63 19.75 13.08
N GLN A 394 12.51 19.66 14.40
CA GLN A 394 13.62 19.23 15.26
C GLN A 394 13.58 17.71 15.45
N LYS A 395 14.71 17.05 15.16
CA LYS A 395 14.89 15.61 15.36
C LYS A 395 16.02 15.36 16.33
N VAL A 396 15.73 14.59 17.39
CA VAL A 396 16.71 14.16 18.39
C VAL A 396 16.94 12.66 18.25
N VAL A 397 18.19 12.23 18.17
CA VAL A 397 18.59 10.83 18.06
C VAL A 397 19.54 10.49 19.21
N PHE A 398 19.25 9.42 19.93
CA PHE A 398 20.10 8.85 20.96
C PHE A 398 20.65 7.51 20.46
N GLU A 399 21.96 7.45 20.26
CA GLU A 399 22.69 6.25 19.83
C GLU A 399 23.65 5.79 20.93
N GLU A 400 23.92 4.49 20.96
CA GLU A 400 24.85 3.92 21.94
C GLU A 400 26.27 4.39 21.66
N ASP A 401 26.95 4.84 22.72
CA ASP A 401 28.38 5.11 22.68
C ASP A 401 29.13 3.79 22.49
N SER A 402 29.62 3.53 21.27
CA SER A 402 30.44 2.35 20.91
C SER A 402 31.74 2.16 21.73
N LYS A 403 31.97 2.99 22.76
CA LYS A 403 33.15 3.02 23.62
C LYS A 403 32.98 2.30 24.97
N HIS A 404 31.78 1.85 25.33
CA HIS A 404 31.58 1.00 26.51
C HIS A 404 31.43 -0.46 26.08
N GLY A 405 32.54 -1.20 26.13
CA GLY A 405 32.48 -2.66 26.10
C GLY A 405 32.07 -3.22 27.46
N GLU A 406 31.44 -4.40 27.43
CA GLU A 406 31.05 -5.34 28.51
C GLU A 406 29.52 -5.50 28.65
N GLN A 407 28.92 -6.69 28.82
CA GLN A 407 29.35 -8.10 28.82
C GLN A 407 28.04 -8.88 28.55
N ASN A 408 27.92 -9.59 27.43
CA ASN A 408 26.80 -10.50 27.22
C ASN A 408 27.21 -11.90 27.68
N GLU A 409 26.47 -12.46 28.64
CA GLU A 409 26.57 -13.86 29.04
C GLU A 409 26.28 -14.76 27.83
N THR A 410 27.26 -15.59 27.51
CA THR A 410 27.20 -16.62 26.48
C THR A 410 26.12 -17.64 26.82
N ARG A 411 24.98 -17.60 26.13
CA ARG A 411 24.01 -18.70 26.14
C ARG A 411 24.25 -19.55 24.90
N GLU A 412 24.89 -20.71 25.10
CA GLU A 412 25.04 -21.74 24.09
C GLU A 412 23.65 -22.20 23.60
N SER A 413 23.42 -22.13 22.29
CA SER A 413 22.29 -22.76 21.62
C SER A 413 22.81 -23.93 20.78
N GLU A 414 22.52 -25.15 21.21
CA GLU A 414 22.70 -26.37 20.42
C GLU A 414 21.66 -26.37 19.28
N GLU A 415 22.13 -26.16 18.05
CA GLU A 415 21.35 -26.37 16.83
C GLU A 415 21.52 -27.81 16.33
N HIS A 416 20.41 -28.54 16.17
CA HIS A 416 20.33 -29.73 15.33
C HIS A 416 19.61 -29.40 14.01
N PRO A 417 20.07 -29.90 12.85
CA PRO A 417 19.49 -29.59 11.56
C PRO A 417 18.34 -30.57 11.24
N ILE A 418 17.24 -30.05 10.69
CA ILE A 418 16.22 -30.90 10.05
C ILE A 418 16.02 -30.44 8.61
N THR A 419 16.70 -31.18 7.73
CA THR A 419 16.29 -31.80 6.46
C THR A 419 15.14 -31.19 5.64
N GLU A 420 15.53 -30.84 4.41
CA GLU A 420 14.83 -30.95 3.12
C GLU A 420 13.43 -31.56 3.10
N CYS A 421 12.49 -30.89 2.42
CA CYS A 421 11.38 -31.57 1.79
C CYS A 421 11.09 -30.99 0.39
N HIS A 422 11.30 -31.85 -0.60
CA HIS A 422 11.16 -31.65 -2.03
C HIS A 422 9.74 -32.07 -2.50
N VAL A 423 9.23 -31.37 -3.54
CA VAL A 423 8.37 -31.87 -4.64
C VAL A 423 6.91 -32.25 -4.35
N PHE A 424 5.97 -31.56 -5.01
CA PHE A 424 4.85 -32.12 -5.78
C PHE A 424 4.54 -31.15 -6.94
N ARG A 425 4.89 -31.45 -8.20
CA ARG A 425 4.34 -32.42 -9.17
C ARG A 425 3.05 -31.92 -9.83
N GLU A 426 3.23 -31.61 -11.10
CA GLU A 426 2.28 -31.15 -12.11
C GLU A 426 1.08 -32.09 -12.29
N PHE A 427 -0.08 -31.51 -12.56
CA PHE A 427 -1.14 -32.18 -13.31
C PHE A 427 -1.33 -31.45 -14.64
N LYS A 428 -1.04 -32.17 -15.73
CA LYS A 428 -1.53 -31.88 -17.08
C LYS A 428 -2.85 -32.60 -17.24
N GLU A 429 -3.83 -31.93 -17.82
CA GLU A 429 -4.93 -32.56 -18.56
C GLU A 429 -5.35 -31.61 -19.69
N ASP A 430 -5.42 -32.19 -20.88
CA ASP A 430 -5.84 -31.65 -22.18
C ASP A 430 -6.48 -32.87 -22.90
N PRO A 431 -7.26 -32.71 -23.99
CA PRO A 431 -8.35 -31.77 -24.26
C PRO A 431 -9.57 -32.51 -24.91
N GLN A 432 -10.66 -31.78 -25.24
CA GLN A 432 -11.52 -31.93 -26.44
C GLN A 432 -12.96 -31.42 -26.19
N HIS A 433 -13.41 -30.39 -26.92
CA HIS A 433 -14.29 -30.56 -28.09
C HIS A 433 -14.61 -29.22 -28.78
N GLU A 434 -14.67 -29.30 -30.11
CA GLU A 434 -15.15 -28.31 -31.08
C GLU A 434 -16.61 -27.89 -30.87
N GLU A 435 -16.95 -26.63 -31.19
CA GLU A 435 -18.02 -26.35 -32.16
C GLU A 435 -18.01 -24.87 -32.61
N GLN A 436 -18.31 -24.71 -33.90
CA GLN A 436 -18.30 -23.47 -34.68
C GLN A 436 -19.63 -22.71 -34.55
N SER A 437 -19.62 -21.37 -34.68
CA SER A 437 -20.63 -20.65 -35.47
C SER A 437 -20.34 -19.14 -35.63
N GLU A 438 -20.08 -18.80 -36.88
CA GLU A 438 -20.54 -17.65 -37.69
C GLU A 438 -20.84 -16.26 -37.09
N LYS A 439 -19.99 -15.32 -37.54
CA LYS A 439 -20.28 -14.04 -38.25
C LYS A 439 -21.61 -13.32 -38.01
N GLY A 440 -21.48 -12.05 -37.59
CA GLY A 440 -22.39 -10.96 -37.89
C GLY A 440 -21.64 -9.65 -38.00
N GLU A 441 -21.53 -9.11 -39.22
CA GLU A 441 -20.97 -7.79 -39.53
C GLU A 441 -21.96 -6.68 -39.16
N SER A 442 -21.47 -5.55 -38.64
CA SER A 442 -22.11 -4.26 -38.92
C SER A 442 -21.10 -3.13 -39.03
N SER A 443 -21.28 -2.41 -40.13
CA SER A 443 -20.62 -1.23 -40.62
C SER A 443 -21.09 0.03 -39.89
N GLU A 444 -20.19 0.96 -39.60
CA GLU A 444 -20.50 2.39 -39.73
C GLU A 444 -19.22 3.23 -39.82
N GLN A 445 -19.23 4.17 -40.76
CA GLN A 445 -18.15 5.05 -41.21
C GLN A 445 -18.26 6.44 -40.55
N PRO A 446 -17.24 7.32 -40.69
CA PRO A 446 -16.85 8.29 -39.67
C PRO A 446 -17.38 9.71 -39.91
N ILE A 447 -17.30 10.56 -38.88
CA ILE A 447 -17.45 12.02 -39.02
C ILE A 447 -16.23 12.72 -38.38
N THR A 448 -15.37 13.18 -39.28
CA THR A 448 -14.76 14.51 -39.45
C THR A 448 -14.35 15.38 -38.24
N GLU A 449 -13.04 15.63 -38.22
CA GLU A 449 -12.27 16.86 -37.89
C GLU A 449 -12.83 17.87 -36.88
N HIS A 450 -12.04 18.16 -35.84
CA HIS A 450 -11.82 19.55 -35.42
C HIS A 450 -10.43 19.79 -34.80
N GLN A 451 -9.64 20.51 -35.60
CA GLN A 451 -8.55 21.47 -35.34
C GLN A 451 -7.87 21.52 -33.96
N ALA A 452 -6.57 21.17 -34.01
CA ALA A 452 -5.57 21.46 -33.00
C ALA A 452 -5.28 22.97 -32.87
N ILE A 453 -5.30 23.47 -31.64
CA ILE A 453 -4.76 24.79 -31.29
C ILE A 453 -3.35 24.60 -30.74
N CYS A 454 -2.38 25.01 -31.54
CA CYS A 454 -0.96 25.00 -31.25
C CYS A 454 -0.62 26.22 -30.37
N PHE A 455 -0.02 26.03 -29.19
CA PHE A 455 0.61 27.12 -28.44
C PHE A 455 2.14 26.97 -28.40
N LYS A 456 2.74 28.02 -28.94
CA LYS A 456 4.16 28.36 -28.98
C LYS A 456 4.81 28.34 -27.60
N GLU A 457 5.96 27.70 -27.58
CA GLU A 457 7.07 27.85 -26.66
C GLU A 457 7.32 29.32 -26.27
N ARG A 458 7.25 29.62 -24.97
CA ARG A 458 7.89 30.78 -24.37
C ARG A 458 8.55 30.37 -23.06
N SER A 459 9.87 30.33 -23.13
CA SER A 459 10.78 30.42 -21.99
C SER A 459 10.47 31.66 -21.15
N GLN A 460 10.28 31.50 -19.84
CA GLN A 460 10.82 32.41 -18.82
C GLN A 460 10.58 31.85 -17.42
N ARG A 461 11.67 31.80 -16.65
CA ARG A 461 11.74 31.44 -15.24
C ARG A 461 11.07 32.53 -14.39
N TYR A 462 10.14 32.14 -13.50
CA TYR A 462 9.88 32.83 -12.23
C TYR A 462 9.40 31.82 -11.17
N PRO A 463 9.77 31.99 -9.89
CA PRO A 463 9.34 31.11 -8.80
C PRO A 463 7.94 31.53 -8.33
N CYS A 464 6.95 30.66 -8.48
CA CYS A 464 5.64 30.85 -7.86
C CYS A 464 5.64 30.25 -6.46
N CYS A 465 5.69 31.11 -5.45
CA CYS A 465 5.20 30.81 -4.11
C CYS A 465 3.67 30.67 -4.18
N TYR A 466 3.14 29.50 -3.82
CA TYR A 466 1.70 29.33 -3.66
C TYR A 466 1.30 29.71 -2.23
N ASP A 467 0.57 30.80 -2.13
CA ASP A 467 -0.17 31.21 -0.94
C ASP A 467 -1.52 30.47 -0.93
N PHE A 468 -1.81 29.75 0.16
CA PHE A 468 -3.04 28.98 0.35
C PHE A 468 -3.93 29.59 1.45
N SER A 469 -3.87 30.90 1.70
CA SER A 469 -4.90 31.57 2.48
C SER A 469 -6.10 31.93 1.60
N ASN A 470 -7.04 30.99 1.40
CA ASN A 470 -8.46 31.27 1.12
C ASN A 470 -9.27 29.96 0.99
N TYR A 471 -9.62 29.34 2.12
CA TYR A 471 -10.80 28.50 2.21
C TYR A 471 -11.68 29.01 3.35
N LEU A 472 -12.74 29.72 2.97
CA LEU A 472 -13.86 30.09 3.83
C LEU A 472 -14.62 28.82 4.23
N TYR A 473 -14.75 28.61 5.54
CA TYR A 473 -15.64 27.63 6.13
C TYR A 473 -17.10 28.01 5.85
N GLY A 474 -17.83 27.13 5.16
CA GLY A 474 -19.28 27.22 5.01
C GLY A 474 -19.98 26.56 6.20
N ASN A 475 -20.89 27.30 6.81
CA ASN A 475 -21.71 26.96 7.97
C ASN A 475 -22.56 25.69 7.74
N TYR A 476 -22.57 24.81 8.74
CA TYR A 476 -23.67 23.87 8.96
C TYR A 476 -24.47 24.39 10.17
N GLU A 477 -25.71 24.81 9.93
CA GLU A 477 -26.73 24.95 10.97
C GLU A 477 -27.56 23.65 11.03
N ASP A 478 -27.80 23.21 12.27
CA ASP A 478 -28.76 22.25 12.85
C ASP A 478 -29.04 20.89 12.17
#